data_AF-A0A6C0I1S8-F1
#
_entry.id   AF-A0A6C0I1S8-F1
#
_cell.length_a   1.000
_cell.length_b   1.000
_cell.length_c   1.000
_cell.angle_alpha   90.00
_cell.angle_beta   90.00
_cell.angle_gamma   90.00
#
_symmetry.space_group_name_H-M   'P 1'
#
loop_
_entity.id
_entity.type
_entity.pdbx_description
1 polymer ?
#
loop_
_entity_poly.entity_id
_entity_poly.type
_entity_poly.pdbx_seq_one_letter_code
_entity_poly.pdbx_strand_id
1 'polypeptide(L)'
;MVFLSKEKRNEIVEIIKNNCKNSKLSEKSIGILMRSFHTSTPISFVILSLFAPRYIVNCVVALLVIVFFMFFVFGGCILSMIENKICNDDFTIADPFLEALEWEKNSKNRFNISCIIGGSYYIMIAIIYYLRFLL
;
A
#
# COMPACT_ATOMS: atom_id res chain seq x y z
N MET A 1 16.29 -0.92 5.95
CA MET A 1 16.61 0.18 6.89
C MET A 1 15.30 0.83 7.27
N VAL A 2 14.89 0.79 8.54
CA VAL A 2 13.67 1.46 9.02
C VAL A 2 14.10 2.81 9.56
N PHE A 3 13.62 3.90 8.96
CA PHE A 3 14.06 5.24 9.34
C PHE A 3 13.27 5.84 10.50
N LEU A 4 12.05 5.36 10.75
CA LEU A 4 11.19 5.84 11.82
C LEU A 4 11.15 4.86 13.02
N SER A 5 11.29 5.37 14.24
CA SER A 5 11.20 4.53 15.45
C SER A 5 9.82 3.85 15.55
N LYS A 6 9.77 2.70 16.25
CA LYS A 6 8.50 1.99 16.47
C LYS A 6 7.49 2.85 17.24
N GLU A 7 7.93 3.64 18.21
CA GLU A 7 7.06 4.56 18.96
C GLU A 7 6.42 5.61 18.04
N LYS A 8 7.23 6.31 17.24
CA LYS A 8 6.73 7.34 16.32
C LYS A 8 5.79 6.76 15.26
N ARG A 9 6.07 5.56 14.76
CA ARG A 9 5.15 4.85 13.84
C ARG A 9 3.80 4.59 14.49
N ASN A 10 3.81 4.07 15.71
CA ASN A 10 2.58 3.79 16.45
C ASN A 10 1.80 5.07 16.76
N GLU A 11 2.50 6.16 17.10
CA GLU A 11 1.89 7.47 17.31
C GLU A 11 1.16 7.96 16.05
N ILE A 12 1.80 7.93 14.89
CA ILE A 12 1.18 8.31 13.61
C ILE A 12 -0.04 7.44 13.30
N VAL A 13 0.08 6.13 13.46
CA VAL A 13 -1.04 5.19 13.24
C VAL A 13 -2.20 5.51 14.18
N GLU A 14 -1.94 5.84 15.44
CA GLU A 14 -2.98 6.18 16.41
C GLU A 14 -3.65 7.53 16.10
N ILE A 15 -2.90 8.53 15.63
CA ILE A 15 -3.46 9.80 15.16
C ILE A 15 -4.42 9.56 14.00
N ILE A 16 -4.01 8.77 12.99
CA ILE A 16 -4.85 8.46 11.84
C ILE A 16 -6.10 7.68 12.27
N LYS A 17 -5.94 6.67 13.14
CA LYS A 17 -7.06 5.91 13.71
C LYS A 17 -8.07 6.83 14.42
N ASN A 18 -7.59 7.74 15.25
CA ASN A 18 -8.46 8.66 15.99
C ASN A 18 -9.21 9.61 15.06
N ASN A 19 -8.60 10.02 13.94
CA ASN A 19 -9.32 10.77 12.91
C ASN A 19 -10.44 9.96 12.25
N CYS A 20 -10.26 8.63 12.07
CA CYS A 20 -11.31 7.75 11.57
C CYS A 20 -12.51 7.65 12.54
N LYS A 21 -12.29 7.71 13.85
CA LYS A 21 -13.36 7.68 14.88
C LYS A 21 -14.30 8.89 14.82
N ASN A 22 -13.85 9.99 14.23
CA ASN A 22 -14.70 11.18 14.04
C ASN A 22 -15.71 11.04 12.88
N SER A 23 -15.68 9.90 12.17
CA SER A 23 -16.64 9.63 11.09
C SER A 23 -17.95 9.02 11.63
N LYS A 24 -19.02 9.10 10.83
CA LYS A 24 -20.30 8.43 11.12
C LYS A 24 -20.28 6.91 10.82
N LEU A 25 -19.16 6.40 10.29
CA LEU A 25 -19.03 5.00 9.88
C LEU A 25 -18.51 4.15 11.04
N SER A 26 -18.95 2.89 11.09
CA SER A 26 -18.37 1.94 12.04
C SER A 26 -16.90 1.67 11.71
N GLU A 27 -16.06 1.39 12.73
CA GLU A 27 -14.66 1.03 12.53
C GLU A 27 -14.52 -0.14 11.54
N LYS A 28 -15.42 -1.13 11.62
CA LYS A 28 -15.48 -2.25 10.67
C LYS A 28 -15.70 -1.78 9.22
N SER A 29 -16.64 -0.87 9.00
CA SER A 29 -16.91 -0.32 7.66
C SER A 29 -15.70 0.44 7.11
N ILE A 30 -15.06 1.27 7.95
CA ILE A 30 -13.87 2.02 7.56
C ILE A 30 -12.72 1.06 7.21
N GLY A 31 -12.48 0.06 8.05
CA GLY A 31 -11.44 -0.93 7.83
C GLY A 31 -11.62 -1.71 6.51
N ILE A 32 -12.85 -2.15 6.23
CA ILE A 32 -13.19 -2.81 4.95
C ILE A 32 -12.97 -1.86 3.76
N LEU A 33 -13.42 -0.61 3.86
CA LEU A 33 -13.21 0.39 2.80
C LEU A 33 -11.71 0.64 2.55
N MET A 34 -10.91 0.78 3.61
CA MET A 34 -9.46 1.00 3.48
C MET A 34 -8.76 -0.18 2.81
N ARG A 35 -9.06 -1.42 3.23
CA ARG A 35 -8.53 -2.64 2.59
C ARG A 35 -8.93 -2.77 1.14
N SER A 36 -10.18 -2.42 0.83
CA SER A 36 -10.70 -2.46 -0.54
C SER A 36 -9.98 -1.44 -1.42
N PHE A 37 -9.79 -0.22 -0.90
CA PHE A 37 -9.00 0.83 -1.56
C PHE A 37 -7.54 0.38 -1.75
N HIS A 38 -6.91 -0.15 -0.71
CA HIS A 38 -5.52 -0.62 -0.75
C HIS A 38 -5.29 -1.71 -1.80
N THR A 39 -6.20 -2.69 -1.85
CA THR A 39 -6.11 -3.82 -2.79
C THR A 39 -6.40 -3.39 -4.24
N SER A 40 -7.33 -2.45 -4.44
CA SER A 40 -7.72 -2.00 -5.79
C SER A 40 -6.77 -0.97 -6.39
N THR A 41 -6.13 -0.13 -5.57
CA THR A 41 -5.29 0.99 -6.03
C THR A 41 -4.19 0.58 -7.02
N PRO A 42 -3.40 -0.50 -6.81
CA PRO A 42 -2.39 -0.92 -7.78
C PRO A 42 -2.97 -1.21 -9.16
N ILE A 43 -4.11 -1.89 -9.22
CA ILE A 43 -4.81 -2.21 -10.48
C ILE A 43 -5.35 -0.93 -11.13
N SER A 44 -5.95 -0.04 -10.35
CA SER A 44 -6.41 1.27 -10.84
C SER A 44 -5.26 2.08 -11.44
N PHE A 45 -4.07 2.07 -10.84
CA PHE A 45 -2.89 2.75 -11.38
C PHE A 45 -2.39 2.14 -12.68
N VAL A 46 -2.47 0.83 -12.85
CA VAL A 46 -2.17 0.17 -14.14
C VAL A 46 -3.15 0.63 -15.22
N ILE A 47 -4.45 0.61 -14.93
CA ILE A 47 -5.50 1.06 -15.85
C ILE A 47 -5.28 2.53 -16.24
N LEU A 48 -5.04 3.41 -15.26
CA LEU A 48 -4.72 4.81 -15.52
C LEU A 48 -3.46 4.94 -16.37
N SER A 49 -2.42 4.15 -16.10
CA SER A 49 -1.17 4.18 -16.87
C SER A 49 -1.36 3.72 -18.32
N LEU A 50 -2.35 2.87 -18.61
CA LEU A 50 -2.65 2.39 -19.97
C LEU A 50 -3.48 3.39 -20.79
N PHE A 51 -4.44 4.08 -20.17
CA PHE A 51 -5.45 4.83 -20.93
C PHE A 51 -5.44 6.33 -20.67
N ALA A 52 -4.94 6.79 -19.52
CA ALA A 52 -4.96 8.20 -19.18
C ALA A 52 -3.92 9.01 -19.98
N PRO A 53 -4.13 10.33 -20.17
CA PRO A 53 -3.16 11.22 -20.77
C PRO A 53 -1.90 11.36 -19.90
N ARG A 54 -0.79 11.76 -20.53
CA ARG A 54 0.55 11.80 -19.92
C ARG A 54 0.62 12.52 -18.58
N TYR A 55 -0.09 13.66 -18.43
CA TYR A 55 -0.07 14.41 -17.18
C TYR A 55 -0.67 13.63 -16.00
N ILE A 56 -1.72 12.84 -16.21
CA ILE A 56 -2.31 11.97 -15.17
C ILE A 56 -1.32 10.85 -14.82
N VAL A 57 -0.71 10.24 -15.83
CA VAL A 57 0.27 9.16 -15.59
C VAL A 57 1.51 9.70 -14.85
N ASN A 58 1.96 10.93 -15.14
CA ASN A 58 3.01 11.60 -14.37
C ASN A 58 2.63 11.77 -12.90
N CYS A 59 1.37 12.12 -12.60
CA CYS A 59 0.87 12.18 -11.22
C CYS A 59 0.89 10.80 -10.54
N VAL A 60 0.49 9.74 -11.25
CA VAL A 60 0.57 8.35 -10.75
C VAL A 60 2.01 7.97 -10.43
N VAL A 61 2.95 8.23 -11.33
CA VAL A 61 4.38 7.95 -11.12
C VAL A 61 4.93 8.74 -9.94
N ALA A 62 4.61 10.03 -9.81
CA ALA A 62 5.03 10.85 -8.68
C ALA A 62 4.50 10.30 -7.35
N LEU A 63 3.24 9.88 -7.31
CA LEU A 63 2.63 9.26 -6.13
C LEU A 63 3.29 7.92 -5.78
N LEU A 64 3.60 7.08 -6.78
CA LEU A 64 4.32 5.83 -6.56
C LEU A 64 5.70 6.08 -5.96
N VAL A 65 6.45 7.08 -6.43
CA VAL A 65 7.74 7.45 -5.81
C VAL A 65 7.57 7.79 -4.33
N ILE A 66 6.53 8.56 -3.97
CA ILE A 66 6.23 8.90 -2.56
C ILE A 66 5.92 7.63 -1.76
N VAL A 67 5.03 6.76 -2.27
CA VAL A 67 4.63 5.52 -1.60
C VAL A 67 5.82 4.59 -1.39
N PHE A 68 6.72 4.48 -2.37
CA PHE A 68 7.95 3.72 -2.28
C PHE A 68 8.81 4.18 -1.10
N PHE A 69 9.09 5.48 -1.01
CA PHE A 69 9.87 6.02 0.11
C PHE A 69 9.18 5.82 1.45
N MET A 70 7.87 6.06 1.51
CA MET A 70 7.08 5.82 2.73
C MET A 70 7.18 4.36 3.18
N PHE A 71 7.13 3.39 2.27
CA PHE A 71 7.26 1.98 2.62
C PHE A 71 8.57 1.67 3.37
N PHE A 72 9.71 2.23 2.94
CA PHE A 72 10.98 2.03 3.64
C PHE A 72 11.09 2.85 4.93
N VAL A 73 10.59 4.09 4.94
CA VAL A 73 10.58 4.94 6.15
C VAL A 73 9.82 4.25 7.28
N PHE A 74 8.65 3.69 6.96
CA PHE A 74 7.79 3.00 7.93
C PHE A 74 8.19 1.54 8.15
N GLY A 75 9.09 0.96 7.36
CA GLY A 75 9.50 -0.45 7.47
C GLY A 75 8.38 -1.43 7.09
N GLY A 76 7.53 -1.04 6.14
CA GLY A 76 6.34 -1.75 5.72
C GLY A 76 5.25 -0.79 5.24
N CYS A 77 4.13 -1.31 4.74
CA CYS A 77 3.01 -0.48 4.31
C CYS A 77 2.30 0.13 5.53
N ILE A 78 2.36 1.47 5.66
CA ILE A 78 1.66 2.20 6.72
C ILE A 78 0.14 1.93 6.69
N LEU A 79 -0.42 1.74 5.49
CA LEU A 79 -1.85 1.50 5.32
C LEU A 79 -2.26 0.19 5.97
N SER A 80 -1.47 -0.88 5.82
CA SER A 80 -1.70 -2.14 6.54
C SER A 80 -1.60 -1.99 8.05
N MET A 81 -0.69 -1.14 8.57
CA MET A 81 -0.61 -0.90 10.01
C MET A 81 -1.88 -0.22 10.54
N ILE A 82 -2.44 0.72 9.78
CA ILE A 82 -3.68 1.41 10.13
C ILE A 82 -4.88 0.45 10.03
N GLU A 83 -4.96 -0.33 8.95
CA GLU A 83 -5.99 -1.34 8.73
C GLU A 83 -6.06 -2.34 9.89
N ASN A 84 -4.92 -2.91 10.30
CA ASN A 84 -4.85 -3.85 11.42
C ASN A 84 -5.35 -3.21 12.72
N LYS A 85 -5.01 -1.94 12.96
CA LYS A 85 -5.40 -1.22 14.17
C LYS A 85 -6.89 -0.84 14.21
N ILE A 86 -7.51 -0.59 13.05
CA ILE A 86 -8.94 -0.29 12.91
C ILE A 86 -9.77 -1.58 12.96
N CYS A 87 -9.34 -2.62 12.24
CA CYS A 87 -10.05 -3.91 12.19
C CYS A 87 -9.83 -4.76 13.45
N ASN A 88 -8.85 -4.41 14.27
CA ASN A 88 -8.44 -5.19 15.45
C ASN A 88 -8.10 -6.65 15.09
N ASP A 89 -7.33 -6.82 14.02
CA ASP A 89 -6.83 -8.11 13.54
C ASP A 89 -5.36 -7.98 13.09
N ASP A 90 -4.78 -9.05 12.57
CA ASP A 90 -3.42 -9.06 11.99
C ASP A 90 -3.42 -9.31 10.47
N PHE A 91 -4.58 -9.18 9.81
CA PHE A 91 -4.68 -9.48 8.38
C PHE A 91 -4.08 -8.36 7.53
N THR A 92 -3.16 -8.73 6.65
CA THR A 92 -2.60 -7.81 5.64
C THR A 92 -2.93 -8.25 4.22
N ILE A 93 -2.93 -7.32 3.27
CA ILE A 93 -3.12 -7.64 1.84
C ILE A 93 -2.04 -8.58 1.28
N ALA A 94 -0.91 -8.71 1.98
CA ALA A 94 0.17 -9.64 1.63
C ALA A 94 -0.17 -11.09 2.02
N ASP A 95 -1.08 -11.31 2.98
CA ASP A 95 -1.33 -12.64 3.56
C ASP A 95 -1.86 -13.66 2.54
N PRO A 96 -2.81 -13.33 1.63
CA PRO A 96 -3.24 -14.28 0.60
C PRO A 96 -2.10 -14.76 -0.31
N PHE A 97 -1.11 -13.89 -0.57
CA PHE A 97 0.05 -14.27 -1.38
C PHE A 97 1.03 -15.16 -0.60
N LEU A 98 1.18 -14.92 0.71
CA LEU A 98 1.97 -15.80 1.58
C LEU A 98 1.31 -17.18 1.69
N GLU A 99 -0.02 -17.24 1.85
CA GLU A 99 -0.79 -18.49 1.88
C GLU A 99 -0.63 -19.27 0.59
N ALA A 100 -0.76 -18.60 -0.56
CA ALA A 100 -0.60 -19.24 -1.88
C ALA A 100 0.81 -19.80 -2.13
N LEU A 101 1.82 -19.26 -1.44
CA LEU A 101 3.22 -19.70 -1.53
C LEU A 101 3.64 -20.61 -0.37
N GLU A 102 2.72 -20.93 0.55
CA GLU A 102 3.00 -21.68 1.79
C GLU A 102 4.09 -21.03 2.66
N TRP A 103 4.18 -19.70 2.64
CA TRP A 103 5.12 -18.94 3.47
C TRP A 103 4.50 -18.58 4.83
N GLU A 104 5.31 -18.63 5.89
CA GLU A 104 4.86 -18.22 7.21
C GLU A 104 4.43 -16.73 7.24
N LYS A 105 3.32 -16.45 7.92
CA LYS A 105 2.80 -15.10 8.14
C LYS A 105 3.57 -14.40 9.26
N ASN A 106 4.76 -13.91 8.95
CA ASN A 106 5.57 -13.10 9.84
C ASN A 106 5.96 -11.76 9.20
N SER A 107 6.44 -10.81 10.01
CA SER A 107 6.77 -9.45 9.54
C SER A 107 7.82 -9.43 8.42
N LYS A 108 8.79 -10.37 8.43
CA LYS A 108 9.84 -10.44 7.41
C LYS A 108 9.25 -10.92 6.08
N ASN A 109 8.45 -11.97 6.11
CA ASN A 109 7.82 -12.52 4.91
C ASN A 109 6.79 -11.55 4.31
N ARG A 110 5.97 -10.89 5.15
CA ARG A 110 5.06 -9.82 4.71
C ARG A 110 5.79 -8.66 4.04
N PHE A 111 6.94 -8.25 4.57
CA PHE A 111 7.78 -7.23 3.95
C PHE A 111 8.33 -7.70 2.60
N ASN A 112 8.90 -8.91 2.55
CA ASN A 112 9.50 -9.47 1.35
C ASN A 112 8.48 -9.64 0.21
N ILE A 113 7.31 -10.23 0.50
CA ILE A 113 6.29 -10.44 -0.52
C ILE A 113 5.69 -9.10 -1.00
N SER A 114 5.58 -8.11 -0.09
CA SER A 114 5.18 -6.75 -0.46
C SER A 114 6.20 -6.09 -1.39
N CYS A 115 7.50 -6.34 -1.21
CA CYS A 115 8.53 -5.88 -2.14
C CYS A 115 8.42 -6.56 -3.50
N ILE A 116 8.12 -7.85 -3.55
CA ILE A 116 7.95 -8.60 -4.80
C ILE A 116 6.73 -8.10 -5.57
N ILE A 117 5.57 -8.01 -4.91
CA ILE A 117 4.30 -7.56 -5.52
C ILE A 117 4.38 -6.08 -5.87
N GLY A 118 4.81 -5.23 -4.93
CA GLY A 118 4.98 -3.81 -5.19
C GLY A 118 5.98 -3.58 -6.34
N GLY A 119 7.14 -4.23 -6.30
CA GLY A 119 8.15 -4.15 -7.34
C GLY A 119 7.63 -4.54 -8.72
N SER A 120 6.83 -5.61 -8.82
CA SER A 120 6.25 -6.03 -10.11
C SER A 120 5.28 -4.99 -10.68
N TYR A 121 4.44 -4.37 -9.85
CA TYR A 121 3.58 -3.25 -10.29
C TYR A 121 4.39 -2.04 -10.75
N TYR A 122 5.48 -1.69 -10.06
CA TYR A 122 6.32 -0.54 -10.45
C TYR A 122 7.02 -0.80 -11.78
N ILE A 123 7.58 -1.99 -11.98
CA ILE A 123 8.22 -2.39 -13.24
C ILE A 123 7.19 -2.36 -14.38
N MET A 124 6.00 -2.93 -14.16
CA MET A 124 4.94 -2.93 -15.17
C MET A 124 4.53 -1.50 -15.57
N ILE A 125 4.33 -0.60 -14.60
CA ILE A 125 3.98 0.80 -14.88
C ILE A 125 5.13 1.53 -15.60
N ALA A 126 6.39 1.26 -15.24
CA ALA A 126 7.54 1.84 -15.93
C ALA A 126 7.62 1.39 -17.40
N ILE A 127 7.37 0.11 -17.68
CA ILE A 127 7.29 -0.42 -19.04
C ILE A 127 6.15 0.26 -19.82
N ILE A 128 4.96 0.34 -19.23
CA ILE A 128 3.81 1.02 -19.87
C ILE A 128 4.14 2.48 -20.19
N TYR A 129 4.75 3.20 -19.24
CA TYR A 129 5.15 4.60 -19.44
C TYR A 129 6.12 4.75 -20.61
N TYR A 130 7.16 3.90 -20.65
CA TYR A 130 8.16 3.91 -21.71
C TYR A 130 7.53 3.66 -23.07
N LEU A 131 6.72 2.60 -23.20
CA LEU A 131 6.07 2.23 -24.46
C LEU A 131 5.05 3.27 -24.95
N ARG A 132 4.36 3.97 -24.06
CA ARG A 132 3.30 4.93 -24.45
C ARG A 132 3.78 6.34 -24.75
N PHE A 133 4.86 6.78 -24.12
CA PHE A 133 5.24 8.20 -24.11
C PHE A 133 6.69 8.48 -24.51
N LEU A 134 7.55 7.47 -24.58
CA LEU A 134 8.98 7.63 -24.88
C LEU A 134 9.41 6.89 -26.16
N LEU A 135 8.76 5.76 -26.47
CA LEU A 135 8.87 5.08 -27.76
C LEU A 135 7.90 5.69 -28.79
#